data_AF-A0A710E8T8-F1
#
_entry.id   AF-A0A710E8T8-F1
#
_cell.length_a   1.000
_cell.length_b   1.000
_cell.length_c   1.000
_cell.angle_alpha   90.00
_cell.angle_beta   90.00
_cell.angle_gamma   90.00
#
_symmetry.space_group_name_H-M   'P 1'
#
loop_
_entity.id
_entity.type
_entity.pdbx_description
1 polymer ?
#
loop_
_entity_poly.entity_id
_entity_poly.type
_entity_poly.pdbx_seq_one_letter_code
_entity_poly.pdbx_strand_id
1 'polypeptide(L)'
;MLKTDSLREAMTRSCRWCQANPEKFTIFVESGNIETTGETPSFVYRYQMVMFVMDYAGELDNLTLPLLAWLSENQPQLLLNPERNQDIK
;
A
#
# COMPACT_ATOMS: atom_id res chain seq x y z
N MET A 1 1.11 2.46 12.56
CA MET A 1 0.11 1.77 11.71
C MET A 1 0.87 0.67 10.97
N LEU A 2 0.72 -0.59 11.36
CA LEU A 2 1.69 -1.64 10.99
C LEU A 2 1.93 -1.79 9.48
N LYS A 3 0.90 -1.67 8.64
CA LYS A 3 1.05 -1.84 7.19
C LYS A 3 1.71 -0.65 6.49
N THR A 4 1.41 0.59 6.88
CA THR A 4 2.06 1.77 6.27
C THR A 4 3.55 1.79 6.59
N ASP A 5 3.91 1.44 7.83
CA ASP A 5 5.30 1.39 8.28
C ASP A 5 6.04 0.22 7.61
N SER A 6 5.39 -0.95 7.49
CA SER A 6 5.92 -2.11 6.76
C SER A 6 6.14 -1.81 5.28
N LEU A 7 5.18 -1.19 4.58
CA LEU A 7 5.35 -0.82 3.18
C LEU A 7 6.49 0.19 3.01
N ARG A 8 6.58 1.19 3.91
CA ARG A 8 7.70 2.16 3.88
C ARG A 8 9.04 1.45 4.01
N GLU A 9 9.17 0.54 4.96
CA GLU A 9 10.40 -0.23 5.15
C GLU A 9 10.72 -1.10 3.93
N ALA A 10 9.72 -1.77 3.35
CA ALA A 10 9.90 -2.61 2.17
C ALA A 10 10.35 -1.80 0.94
N MET A 11 9.76 -0.62 0.72
CA MET A 11 10.15 0.29 -0.35
C MET A 11 11.56 0.85 -0.15
N THR A 12 11.89 1.29 1.06
CA THR A 12 13.25 1.78 1.40
C THR A 12 14.31 0.69 1.23
N ARG A 13 13.97 -0.58 1.50
CA ARG A 13 14.90 -1.71 1.37
C ARG A 13 15.08 -2.17 -0.08
N SER A 14 14.00 -2.17 -0.86
CA SER A 14 13.96 -2.86 -2.16
C SER A 14 14.03 -1.91 -3.36
N CYS A 15 13.74 -0.62 -3.18
CA CYS A 15 13.86 0.40 -4.21
C CYS A 15 15.05 1.33 -3.92
N ARG A 16 16.07 1.30 -4.79
CA ARG A 16 17.28 2.15 -4.65
C ARG A 16 16.94 3.64 -4.57
N TRP A 17 15.94 4.10 -5.33
CA TRP A 17 15.56 5.51 -5.31
C TRP A 17 14.89 5.91 -3.99
N CYS A 18 14.00 5.08 -3.44
CA CYS A 18 13.39 5.31 -2.13
C CYS A 18 14.45 5.31 -1.02
N GLN A 19 15.45 4.42 -1.12
CA GLN A 19 16.57 4.40 -0.19
C GLN A 19 17.39 5.69 -0.23
N ALA A 20 17.66 6.21 -1.43
CA ALA A 20 18.45 7.42 -1.62
C ALA A 20 17.68 8.71 -1.32
N ASN A 21 16.35 8.69 -1.37
CA ASN A 21 15.49 9.87 -1.19
C ASN A 21 14.34 9.57 -0.21
N PRO A 22 14.63 9.24 1.07
CA PRO A 22 13.62 8.86 2.05
C PRO A 22 12.59 9.96 2.33
N GLU A 23 12.93 11.22 2.08
CA GLU A 23 12.06 12.39 2.22
C GLU A 23 11.19 12.66 0.97
N LYS A 24 11.52 12.06 -0.17
CA LYS A 24 10.80 12.29 -1.45
C LYS A 24 9.65 11.33 -1.69
N PHE A 25 9.33 10.47 -0.73
CA PHE A 25 8.09 9.72 -0.76
C PHE A 25 7.48 9.61 0.63
N THR A 26 6.16 9.47 0.66
CA THR A 26 5.43 9.23 1.90
C THR A 26 4.36 8.18 1.68
N ILE A 27 4.04 7.45 2.74
CA ILE A 27 2.97 6.46 2.76
C ILE A 27 2.02 6.83 3.89
N PHE A 28 0.76 7.03 3.53
CA PHE A 28 -0.30 7.42 4.45
C PHE A 28 -1.62 6.76 4.07
N VAL A 29 -2.61 6.89 4.96
CA VAL A 29 -3.99 6.52 4.67
C VAL A 29 -4.76 7.79 4.39
N GLU A 30 -5.41 7.85 3.22
CA GLU A 30 -6.18 9.00 2.77
C GLU A 30 -7.59 9.01 3.38
N SER A 31 -8.25 7.87 3.31
CA SER A 31 -9.62 7.68 3.79
C SER A 31 -9.79 6.25 4.31
N GLY A 32 -10.77 6.05 5.18
CA GLY A 32 -11.11 4.73 5.67
C GLY A 32 -12.37 4.71 6.52
N ASN A 33 -12.93 3.52 6.68
CA ASN A 33 -14.10 3.26 7.50
C ASN A 33 -13.93 1.93 8.25
N ILE A 34 -14.84 1.72 9.20
CA ILE A 34 -15.01 0.45 9.90
C ILE A 34 -16.24 -0.21 9.31
N GLU A 35 -16.08 -1.43 8.83
CA GLU A 35 -17.20 -2.27 8.43
C GLU A 35 -17.43 -3.38 9.41
N THR A 36 -18.69 -3.60 9.74
CA THR A 36 -19.14 -4.64 10.67
C THR A 36 -20.53 -5.10 10.25
N THR A 37 -20.85 -6.36 10.53
CA THR A 37 -22.21 -6.89 10.35
C THR A 37 -23.14 -6.46 11.49
N GLY A 38 -22.59 -6.04 12.63
CA GLY A 38 -23.36 -5.72 13.84
C GLY A 38 -23.97 -6.93 14.56
N GLU A 39 -24.01 -8.10 13.91
CA GLU A 39 -24.52 -9.36 14.47
C GLU A 39 -23.51 -10.06 15.41
N THR A 40 -22.21 -9.84 15.16
CA THR A 40 -21.10 -10.34 15.98
C THR A 40 -20.13 -9.20 16.27
N PRO A 41 -19.27 -9.29 17.31
CA PRO A 41 -18.22 -8.32 17.58
C PRO A 41 -17.05 -8.43 16.59
N SER A 42 -17.35 -8.56 15.30
CA SER A 42 -16.39 -8.67 14.21
C SER A 42 -16.43 -7.39 13.38
N PHE A 43 -15.26 -6.88 13.03
CA PHE A 43 -15.12 -5.70 12.21
C PHE A 43 -13.89 -5.82 11.31
N VAL A 44 -13.89 -5.04 10.23
CA VAL A 44 -12.73 -4.85 9.35
C VAL A 44 -12.50 -3.37 9.14
N TYR A 45 -11.23 -2.96 9.16
CA TYR A 45 -10.83 -1.65 8.67
C TYR A 45 -10.69 -1.73 7.16
N ARG A 46 -11.47 -0.93 6.42
CA ARG A 46 -11.17 -0.65 5.01
C ARG A 46 -10.63 0.75 4.88
N TYR A 47 -9.58 0.88 4.10
CA TYR A 47 -8.91 2.15 3.90
C TYR A 47 -8.10 2.14 2.61
N GLN A 48 -7.93 3.32 2.05
CA GLN A 48 -7.03 3.55 0.93
C GLN A 48 -5.65 3.95 1.46
N MET A 49 -4.65 3.14 1.14
CA MET A 49 -3.25 3.46 1.40
C MET A 49 -2.64 4.09 0.16
N VAL A 50 -2.07 5.28 0.33
CA VAL A 50 -1.45 6.05 -0.74
C VAL A 50 0.05 6.09 -0.52
N MET A 51 0.82 5.66 -1.52
CA MET A 51 2.25 5.97 -1.64
C MET A 51 2.38 7.18 -2.55
N PHE A 52 2.70 8.33 -1.97
CA PHE A 52 2.93 9.56 -2.70
C PHE A 52 4.41 9.75 -2.96
N VAL A 53 4.78 9.94 -4.23
CA VAL A 53 6.17 10.02 -4.70
C VAL A 53 6.38 11.36 -5.40
N MET A 54 7.44 12.08 -5.02
CA MET A 54 7.74 13.43 -5.50
C MET A 54 9.00 13.43 -6.36
N ASP A 55 9.00 14.23 -7.43
CA ASP A 55 10.14 14.45 -8.32
C ASP A 55 10.79 13.16 -8.87
N TYR A 56 9.98 12.12 -9.10
CA TYR A 56 10.48 10.85 -9.61
C TYR A 56 10.72 10.93 -11.13
N ALA A 57 11.98 10.79 -11.53
CA ALA A 57 12.39 10.82 -12.94
C ALA A 57 12.79 9.44 -13.51
N GLY A 58 12.63 8.38 -12.73
CA GLY A 58 12.97 7.02 -13.14
C GLY A 58 11.80 6.29 -13.81
N GLU A 59 12.05 5.04 -14.23
CA GLU A 59 11.00 4.17 -14.74
C GLU A 59 10.08 3.71 -13.62
N LEU A 60 8.76 3.76 -13.86
CA LEU A 60 7.75 3.41 -12.86
C LEU A 60 7.90 1.97 -12.34
N ASP A 61 8.42 1.06 -13.16
CA ASP A 61 8.68 -0.34 -12.81
C ASP A 61 9.59 -0.49 -11.59
N ASN A 62 10.52 0.46 -11.37
CA ASN A 62 11.39 0.47 -10.19
C ASN A 62 10.64 0.73 -8.88
N LEU A 63 9.44 1.29 -8.94
CA LEU A 63 8.52 1.47 -7.80
C LEU A 63 7.47 0.37 -7.77
N THR A 64 6.90 0.04 -8.94
CA THR A 64 5.84 -0.95 -9.07
C THR A 64 6.30 -2.35 -8.69
N LEU A 65 7.49 -2.80 -9.11
CA LEU A 65 7.95 -4.15 -8.81
C LEU A 65 8.12 -4.40 -7.30
N PRO A 66 8.82 -3.53 -6.53
CA PRO A 66 8.86 -3.65 -5.07
C PRO A 66 7.49 -3.57 -4.40
N LEU A 67 6.59 -2.71 -4.90
CA LEU A 67 5.23 -2.59 -4.38
C LEU A 67 4.44 -3.89 -4.57
N LEU A 68 4.51 -4.49 -5.77
CA LEU A 68 3.86 -5.77 -6.08
C LEU A 68 4.42 -6.91 -5.23
N ALA A 69 5.75 -6.95 -5.02
CA ALA A 69 6.37 -7.93 -4.14
C ALA A 69 5.81 -7.82 -2.70
N TRP A 70 5.75 -6.61 -2.14
CA TRP A 70 5.17 -6.38 -0.82
C TRP A 70 3.68 -6.74 -0.77
N LEU A 71 2.91 -6.39 -1.82
CA LEU A 71 1.50 -6.73 -1.93
C LEU A 71 1.28 -8.25 -1.97
N SER A 72 2.14 -9.00 -2.67
CA SER A 72 2.00 -10.46 -2.75
C SER A 72 2.14 -11.14 -1.38
N GLU A 73 2.98 -10.60 -0.49
CA GLU A 73 3.17 -11.12 0.86
C GLU A 73 2.10 -10.64 1.82
N ASN A 74 1.73 -9.35 1.73
CA ASN A 74 0.92 -8.70 2.76
C ASN A 74 -0.56 -8.63 2.41
N GLN A 75 -0.91 -8.49 1.13
CA GLN A 75 -2.28 -8.32 0.61
C GLN A 75 -2.48 -9.05 -0.74
N PRO A 76 -2.21 -10.37 -0.84
CA PRO A 76 -2.25 -11.11 -2.11
C PRO A 76 -3.63 -11.07 -2.78
N GLN A 77 -4.70 -10.92 -1.99
CA GLN A 77 -6.05 -10.86 -2.53
C GLN A 77 -6.28 -9.66 -3.47
N LEU A 78 -5.52 -8.56 -3.31
CA LEU A 78 -5.56 -7.43 -4.23
C LEU A 78 -4.97 -7.76 -5.59
N LEU A 79 -4.04 -8.73 -5.67
CA LEU A 79 -3.46 -9.19 -6.93
C LEU A 79 -4.30 -10.31 -7.57
N LEU A 80 -4.84 -11.19 -6.74
CA LEU A 80 -5.51 -12.42 -7.19
C LEU A 80 -7.00 -12.22 -7.54
N ASN A 81 -7.64 -11.15 -7.05
CA ASN A 81 -9.08 -10.90 -7.27
C ASN A 81 -9.34 -9.45 -7.74
N PRO A 82 -8.85 -9.05 -8.92
CA PRO A 82 -8.98 -7.67 -9.40
C PRO A 82 -10.44 -7.21 -9.53
N GLU A 83 -11.37 -8.12 -9.82
CA GLU A 83 -12.82 -7.85 -9.87
C GLU A 83 -13.33 -7.23 -8.55
N ARG A 84 -12.84 -7.74 -7.41
CA ARG A 84 -13.27 -7.32 -6.07
C ARG A 84 -12.64 -6.01 -5.64
N ASN A 85 -11.63 -5.53 -6.37
CA ASN A 85 -11.00 -4.24 -6.10
C ASN A 85 -11.77 -3.08 -6.73
N GLN A 86 -12.67 -3.33 -7.68
CA GLN A 86 -13.46 -2.28 -8.34
C GLN A 86 -14.42 -1.56 -7.37
N ASP A 87 -14.75 -2.22 -6.25
CA ASP A 87 -15.58 -1.66 -5.19
C ASP A 87 -14.78 -0.80 -4.18
N ILE A 88 -13.46 -0.77 -4.27
CA ILE A 88 -12.60 0.08 -3.45
C ILE A 88 -12.67 1.50 -4.04
N LYS A 89 -13.60 2.29 -3.54
CA LYS A 89 -13.74 3.72 -3.83
C LYS A 89 -12.88 4.58 -2.91
#